data_AF-A0A645D776-F1
#
_entry.id   AF-A0A645D776-F1
#
_cell.length_a   1.000
_cell.length_b   1.000
_cell.length_c   1.000
_cell.angle_alpha   90.00
_cell.angle_beta   90.00
_cell.angle_gamma   90.00
#
_symmetry.space_group_name_H-M   'P 1'
#
loop_
_entity.id
_entity.type
_entity.pdbx_description
1 polymer ?
#
loop_
_entity_poly.entity_id
_entity_poly.type
_entity_poly.pdbx_seq_one_letter_code
_entity_poly.pdbx_strand_id
1 'polypeptide(L)'
;MQDEIFGPVLPVLTFNTLQEVVERQQALPKPLALYLFTRNPAAERKITGRISYGGGCINDTVMHLANDNLPFGGVGASGMGAYHGKASFETFSHYKSVLKKANIFDLPQRYAPYTQEAFAFIKKFMK
;
A
#
# COMPACT_ATOMS: atom_id res chain seq x y z
N MET A 1 -1.55 -25.36 -11.89
CA MET A 1 -2.54 -24.36 -11.46
C MET A 1 -2.38 -23.17 -12.38
N GLN A 2 -3.11 -23.15 -13.49
CA GLN A 2 -2.99 -22.11 -14.53
C GLN A 2 -3.96 -20.96 -14.28
N ASP A 3 -5.18 -21.30 -13.87
CA ASP A 3 -6.26 -20.35 -13.64
C ASP A 3 -6.74 -20.35 -12.18
N GLU A 4 -7.52 -19.32 -11.84
CA GLU A 4 -8.24 -19.23 -10.58
C GLU A 4 -9.35 -20.30 -10.51
N ILE A 5 -9.41 -21.03 -9.39
CA ILE A 5 -10.30 -22.19 -9.24
C ILE A 5 -11.76 -21.77 -9.07
N PHE A 6 -12.02 -20.77 -8.22
CA PHE A 6 -13.36 -20.23 -7.91
C PHE A 6 -14.44 -21.31 -7.62
N GLY A 7 -14.05 -22.41 -6.99
CA GLY A 7 -14.88 -23.60 -6.78
C GLY A 7 -14.38 -24.48 -5.63
N PRO A 8 -15.08 -25.58 -5.31
CA PRO A 8 -14.87 -26.37 -4.10
C PRO A 8 -13.68 -27.34 -4.19
N VAL A 9 -12.59 -26.93 -4.84
CA VAL A 9 -11.37 -27.73 -5.01
C VAL A 9 -10.20 -26.99 -4.35
N LEU A 10 -9.48 -27.68 -3.46
CA LEU A 10 -8.32 -27.12 -2.73
C LEU A 10 -7.06 -27.95 -3.02
N PRO A 11 -6.24 -27.57 -4.01
CA PRO A 11 -4.97 -28.24 -4.28
C PRO A 11 -4.00 -28.04 -3.11
N VAL A 12 -3.36 -29.12 -2.69
CA VAL A 12 -2.33 -29.10 -1.63
C VAL A 12 -0.97 -29.34 -2.28
N LEU A 13 -0.10 -28.34 -2.20
CA LEU A 13 1.27 -28.39 -2.71
C LEU A 13 2.25 -28.39 -1.55
N THR A 14 3.25 -29.27 -1.60
CA THR A 14 4.33 -29.29 -0.63
C THR A 14 5.48 -28.37 -1.04
N PHE A 15 6.26 -27.96 -0.05
CA PHE A 15 7.48 -27.17 -0.22
C PHE A 15 8.49 -27.59 0.85
N ASN A 16 9.78 -27.38 0.59
CA ASN A 16 10.83 -27.72 1.56
C ASN A 16 11.32 -26.48 2.32
N THR A 17 11.27 -25.31 1.68
CA THR A 17 11.73 -24.06 2.29
C THR A 17 10.75 -22.92 2.06
N LEU A 18 10.71 -21.96 2.99
CA LEU A 18 9.94 -20.73 2.79
C LEU A 18 10.49 -19.88 1.65
N GLN A 19 11.76 -20.05 1.27
CA GLN A 19 12.36 -19.30 0.17
C GLN A 19 11.73 -19.69 -1.17
N GLU A 20 11.57 -21.00 -1.38
CA GLU A 20 10.88 -21.55 -2.54
C GLU A 20 9.43 -21.04 -2.66
N VAL A 21 8.71 -20.95 -1.54
CA VAL A 21 7.33 -20.40 -1.53
C VAL A 21 7.32 -18.94 -1.98
N VAL A 22 8.26 -18.12 -1.47
CA VAL A 22 8.38 -16.71 -1.87
C VAL A 22 8.66 -16.59 -3.36
N GLU A 23 9.62 -17.36 -3.88
CA GLU A 23 10.00 -17.31 -5.30
C GLU A 23 8.86 -17.78 -6.22
N ARG A 24 8.19 -18.88 -5.88
CA ARG A 24 7.02 -19.37 -6.62
C ARG A 24 5.91 -18.33 -6.65
N GLN A 25 5.61 -17.70 -5.51
CA GLN A 25 4.54 -16.70 -5.46
C GLN A 25 4.90 -15.40 -6.18
N GLN A 26 6.17 -14.98 -6.15
CA GLN A 26 6.64 -13.80 -6.86
C GLN A 26 6.67 -13.98 -8.39
N ALA A 27 6.75 -15.21 -8.88
CA ALA A 27 6.63 -15.54 -10.30
C ALA A 27 5.18 -15.49 -10.82
N LEU A 28 4.19 -15.37 -9.93
CA LEU A 28 2.77 -15.29 -10.26
C LEU A 28 2.25 -13.86 -10.13
N PRO A 29 1.12 -13.53 -10.79
CA PRO A 29 0.44 -12.26 -10.55
C PRO A 29 0.08 -12.08 -9.07
N LYS A 30 0.14 -10.84 -8.60
CA LYS A 30 -0.10 -10.49 -7.20
C LYS A 30 -1.53 -10.86 -6.79
N PRO A 31 -1.72 -11.71 -5.77
CA PRO A 31 -3.04 -12.17 -5.38
C PRO A 31 -3.79 -11.10 -4.59
N LEU A 32 -5.11 -11.20 -4.58
CA LEU A 32 -5.96 -10.33 -3.76
C LEU A 32 -5.74 -10.61 -2.27
N ALA A 33 -5.65 -11.89 -1.89
CA ALA A 33 -5.44 -12.29 -0.51
C ALA A 33 -4.25 -13.24 -0.34
N LEU A 34 -3.52 -13.10 0.77
CA LEU A 34 -2.51 -14.07 1.22
C LEU A 34 -2.80 -14.50 2.67
N TYR A 35 -2.75 -15.80 2.92
CA TYR A 35 -2.96 -16.38 4.24
C TYR A 35 -1.74 -17.19 4.67
N LEU A 36 -1.25 -16.94 5.88
CA LEU A 36 -0.13 -17.67 6.46
C LEU A 36 -0.51 -18.24 7.82
N PHE A 37 -0.41 -19.56 7.97
CA PHE A 37 -0.56 -20.24 9.24
C PHE A 37 0.83 -20.54 9.82
N THR A 38 1.18 -19.90 10.92
CA THR A 38 2.50 -20.06 11.56
C THR A 38 2.48 -19.62 13.02
N ARG A 39 3.37 -20.20 13.83
CA ARG A 39 3.74 -19.70 15.16
C ARG A 39 5.12 -19.04 15.18
N ASN A 40 5.82 -19.02 14.05
CA ASN A 40 7.18 -18.50 13.93
C ASN A 40 7.17 -17.04 13.43
N PRO A 41 7.54 -16.05 14.27
CA PRO A 41 7.54 -14.64 13.88
C PRO A 41 8.54 -14.32 12.74
N ALA A 42 9.61 -15.10 12.59
CA ALA A 42 10.55 -14.92 11.49
C ALA A 42 9.94 -15.34 10.15
N ALA A 43 9.10 -16.38 10.15
CA ALA A 43 8.35 -16.79 8.95
C ALA A 43 7.31 -15.74 8.56
N GLU A 44 6.58 -15.21 9.54
CA GLU A 44 5.61 -14.12 9.35
C GLU A 44 6.27 -12.91 8.70
N ARG A 45 7.35 -12.38 9.29
CA ARG A 45 8.09 -11.24 8.74
C ARG A 45 8.64 -11.52 7.34
N LYS A 46 9.14 -12.72 7.10
CA LYS A 46 9.69 -13.10 5.78
C LYS A 46 8.61 -13.08 4.70
N ILE A 47 7.44 -13.64 4.97
CA ILE A 47 6.34 -13.72 4.00
C ILE A 47 5.71 -12.35 3.79
N THR A 48 5.33 -11.66 4.88
CA THR A 48 4.68 -10.35 4.83
C THR A 48 5.58 -9.26 4.25
N GLY A 49 6.90 -9.33 4.47
CA GLY A 49 7.86 -8.35 3.96
C GLY A 49 8.35 -8.61 2.52
N ARG A 50 8.16 -9.82 1.96
CA ARG A 50 8.68 -10.16 0.63
C ARG A 50 7.61 -10.38 -0.44
N ILE A 51 6.39 -10.72 -0.06
CA ILE A 51 5.30 -10.99 -1.02
C ILE A 51 4.35 -9.80 -1.02
N SER A 52 4.02 -9.30 -2.21
CA SER A 52 3.04 -8.22 -2.40
C SER A 52 1.67 -8.82 -2.72
N TYR A 53 0.65 -8.41 -1.98
CA TYR A 53 -0.74 -8.88 -2.07
C TYR A 53 -1.69 -7.76 -1.60
N GLY A 54 -2.99 -7.90 -1.85
CA GLY A 54 -3.99 -6.87 -1.49
C GLY A 54 -4.25 -6.80 0.02
N GLY A 55 -4.75 -7.90 0.59
CA GLY A 55 -5.02 -8.08 2.02
C GLY A 55 -4.68 -9.49 2.50
N GLY A 56 -4.83 -9.77 3.78
CA GLY A 56 -4.48 -11.09 4.27
C GLY A 56 -4.66 -11.27 5.76
N CYS A 57 -4.38 -12.49 6.21
CA CYS A 57 -4.47 -12.87 7.61
C CYS A 57 -3.27 -13.76 7.99
N ILE A 58 -2.85 -13.65 9.26
CA ILE A 58 -1.98 -14.61 9.90
C ILE A 58 -2.86 -15.48 10.81
N ASN A 59 -2.79 -16.80 10.65
CA ASN A 59 -3.57 -17.80 11.38
C ASN A 59 -5.10 -17.68 11.23
N ASP A 60 -5.58 -17.09 10.14
CA ASP A 60 -6.99 -17.02 9.78
C ASP A 60 -7.12 -16.91 8.25
N THR A 61 -8.34 -16.92 7.74
CA THR A 61 -8.68 -16.63 6.33
C THR A 61 -9.92 -15.75 6.27
N VAL A 62 -10.06 -14.92 5.24
CA VAL A 62 -11.25 -14.08 4.95
C VAL A 62 -11.59 -13.01 5.99
N MET A 63 -11.34 -13.22 7.27
CA MET A 63 -11.83 -12.37 8.36
C MET A 63 -11.31 -10.93 8.34
N HIS A 64 -10.20 -10.65 7.66
CA HIS A 64 -9.74 -9.26 7.45
C HIS A 64 -10.78 -8.40 6.69
N LEU A 65 -11.68 -9.01 5.91
CA LEU A 65 -12.78 -8.29 5.24
C LEU A 65 -13.88 -7.86 6.23
N ALA A 66 -14.04 -8.55 7.36
CA ALA A 66 -15.09 -8.27 8.34
C ALA A 66 -14.78 -7.04 9.22
N ASN A 67 -13.56 -6.52 9.18
CA ASN A 67 -13.17 -5.33 9.92
C ASN A 67 -13.25 -4.10 9.04
N ASP A 68 -14.28 -3.28 9.22
CA ASP A 68 -14.52 -2.06 8.45
C ASP A 68 -13.41 -1.00 8.57
N ASN A 69 -12.50 -1.14 9.54
CA ASN A 69 -11.34 -0.25 9.68
C ASN A 69 -10.17 -0.65 8.78
N LEU A 70 -10.19 -1.86 8.20
CA LEU A 70 -9.16 -2.32 7.28
C LEU A 70 -9.61 -2.04 5.85
N PRO A 71 -8.81 -1.30 5.05
CA PRO A 71 -9.12 -1.08 3.66
C PRO A 71 -9.03 -2.42 2.90
N PHE A 72 -10.06 -2.72 2.11
CA PHE A 72 -10.10 -3.88 1.23
C PHE A 72 -9.87 -3.44 -0.22
N GLY A 73 -8.85 -4.02 -0.85
CA GLY A 73 -8.43 -3.64 -2.20
C GLY A 73 -7.35 -4.57 -2.74
N GLY A 74 -7.21 -4.58 -4.07
CA GLY A 74 -6.20 -5.34 -4.78
C GLY A 74 -4.94 -4.53 -5.07
N VAL A 75 -3.93 -5.21 -5.62
CA VAL A 75 -2.70 -4.58 -6.11
C VAL A 75 -2.23 -5.27 -7.39
N GLY A 76 -1.96 -4.50 -8.44
CA GLY A 76 -1.53 -5.03 -9.72
C GLY A 76 -2.65 -5.83 -10.38
N ALA A 77 -2.41 -7.10 -10.70
CA ALA A 77 -3.40 -7.95 -11.39
C ALA A 77 -4.66 -8.21 -10.56
N SER A 78 -4.59 -8.13 -9.23
CA SER A 78 -5.76 -8.30 -8.35
C SER A 78 -6.62 -7.04 -8.20
N GLY A 79 -6.18 -5.88 -8.73
CA GLY A 79 -6.94 -4.63 -8.71
C GLY A 79 -6.12 -3.40 -8.32
N MET A 80 -6.84 -2.28 -8.14
CA MET A 80 -6.30 -1.01 -7.68
C MET A 80 -7.31 -0.29 -6.78
N GLY A 81 -6.80 0.63 -5.94
CA GLY A 81 -7.63 1.33 -4.96
C GLY A 81 -8.07 0.41 -3.82
N ALA A 82 -8.80 0.97 -2.88
CA ALA A 82 -9.39 0.23 -1.77
C ALA A 82 -10.66 0.92 -1.28
N TYR A 83 -11.51 0.18 -0.57
CA TYR A 83 -12.70 0.71 0.10
C TYR A 83 -12.85 0.01 1.47
N HIS A 84 -14.03 0.10 2.08
CA HIS A 84 -14.40 -0.19 3.48
C HIS A 84 -14.26 1.01 4.42
N GLY A 85 -15.25 1.16 5.31
CA GLY A 85 -15.34 2.21 6.32
C GLY A 85 -14.94 3.59 5.80
N LYS A 86 -13.93 4.19 6.43
CA LYS A 86 -13.37 5.49 6.03
C LYS A 86 -12.79 5.46 4.62
N ALA A 87 -12.10 4.39 4.21
CA ALA A 87 -11.49 4.29 2.89
C ALA A 87 -12.54 4.37 1.76
N SER A 88 -13.77 3.87 1.98
CA SER A 88 -14.88 4.09 1.02
C SER A 88 -15.19 5.57 0.82
N PHE A 89 -15.32 6.33 1.92
CA PHE A 89 -15.58 7.77 1.85
C PHE A 89 -14.45 8.49 1.09
N GLU A 90 -13.20 8.15 1.40
CA GLU A 90 -12.02 8.71 0.74
C GLU A 90 -12.00 8.40 -0.77
N THR A 91 -12.31 7.16 -1.16
CA THR A 91 -12.35 6.72 -2.56
C THR A 91 -13.42 7.43 -3.38
N PHE A 92 -14.57 7.75 -2.79
CA PHE A 92 -15.64 8.49 -3.47
C PHE A 92 -15.60 10.01 -3.23
N SER A 93 -14.51 10.51 -2.64
CA SER A 93 -14.32 11.94 -2.36
C SER A 93 -13.22 12.55 -3.23
N HIS A 94 -13.41 13.82 -3.60
CA HIS A 94 -12.36 14.64 -4.20
C HIS A 94 -11.67 15.50 -3.12
N TYR A 95 -10.39 15.25 -2.88
CA TYR A 95 -9.57 16.00 -1.93
C TYR A 95 -9.23 17.38 -2.50
N LYS A 96 -9.98 18.41 -2.10
CA LYS A 96 -9.80 19.78 -2.56
C LYS A 96 -8.88 20.58 -1.63
N SER A 97 -7.64 20.78 -2.04
CA SER A 97 -6.67 21.62 -1.33
C SER A 97 -7.00 23.11 -1.48
N VAL A 98 -7.02 23.85 -0.37
CA VAL A 98 -7.27 25.31 -0.34
C VAL A 98 -6.22 25.99 0.53
N LEU A 99 -5.49 26.95 -0.03
CA LEU A 99 -4.56 27.81 0.70
C LEU A 99 -5.19 29.18 0.92
N LYS A 100 -5.31 29.59 2.20
CA LYS A 100 -5.69 30.96 2.57
C LYS A 100 -4.48 31.70 3.12
N LYS A 101 -4.02 32.71 2.38
CA LYS A 101 -2.91 33.58 2.80
C LYS A 101 -3.44 34.92 3.32
N ALA A 102 -2.81 35.46 4.35
CA ALA A 102 -3.11 36.81 4.83
C ALA A 102 -2.51 37.89 3.89
N ASN A 103 -3.17 39.04 3.77
CA ASN A 103 -2.73 40.13 2.88
C ASN A 103 -1.63 41.02 3.47
N ILE A 104 -1.23 40.79 4.72
CA ILE A 104 -0.35 41.68 5.49
C ILE A 104 1.14 41.36 5.36
N PHE A 105 1.50 40.11 5.07
CA PHE A 105 2.90 39.68 4.93
C PHE A 105 3.05 38.75 3.74
N ASP A 106 4.03 39.04 2.90
CA ASP A 106 4.53 38.14 1.88
C ASP A 106 6.05 38.16 1.86
N LEU A 107 6.64 37.08 1.36
CA LEU A 107 8.09 36.98 1.19
C LEU A 107 8.52 37.91 0.04
N PRO A 108 9.29 38.98 0.30
CA PRO A 108 9.73 39.91 -0.74
C PRO A 108 10.55 39.22 -1.83
N GLN A 109 11.25 38.13 -1.48
CA GLN A 109 12.08 37.33 -2.40
C GLN A 109 11.26 36.63 -3.49
N ARG A 110 9.92 36.63 -3.42
CA ARG A 110 9.02 36.15 -4.49
C ARG A 110 8.87 37.14 -5.63
N TYR A 111 9.22 38.40 -5.42
CA TYR A 111 9.00 39.49 -6.37
C TYR A 111 10.33 39.96 -6.96
N ALA A 112 10.27 40.43 -8.21
CA ALA A 112 11.43 41.03 -8.89
C ALA A 112 11.77 42.41 -8.30
N PRO A 113 13.05 42.87 -8.40
CA PRO A 113 14.20 42.19 -9.02
C PRO A 113 14.84 41.14 -8.12
N TYR A 114 15.24 40.00 -8.71
CA TYR A 114 15.89 38.91 -7.98
C TYR A 114 17.37 39.21 -7.74
N THR A 115 17.75 39.50 -6.50
CA THR A 115 19.14 39.77 -6.11
C THR A 115 19.88 38.49 -5.72
N GLN A 116 21.21 38.51 -5.82
CA GLN A 116 22.07 37.40 -5.37
C GLN A 116 21.90 37.10 -3.88
N GLU A 117 21.59 38.11 -3.07
CA GLU A 117 21.32 37.99 -1.64
C GLU A 117 20.00 37.26 -1.36
N ALA A 118 18.93 37.61 -2.08
CA ALA A 118 17.64 36.91 -2.00
C ALA A 118 17.79 35.45 -2.43
N PHE A 119 18.57 35.18 -3.48
CA PHE A 119 18.88 33.83 -3.93
C PHE A 119 19.69 33.03 -2.90
N ALA A 120 20.71 33.64 -2.29
CA ALA A 120 21.50 33.02 -1.22
C ALA A 120 20.64 32.69 0.01
N PHE A 121 19.70 33.59 0.36
CA PHE A 121 18.74 33.37 1.44
C PHE A 121 17.81 32.18 1.17
N ILE A 122 17.17 32.13 0.00
CA ILE A 122 16.29 31.01 -0.39
C ILE A 122 17.08 29.71 -0.43
N LYS A 123 18.28 29.70 -1.02
CA LYS A 123 19.14 28.52 -1.13
C LYS A 123 19.58 27.99 0.24
N LYS A 124 19.78 28.85 1.23
CA LYS A 124 20.07 28.46 2.61
C LYS A 124 18.84 27.89 3.32
N PHE A 125 17.64 28.37 3.01
CA PHE A 125 16.39 27.90 3.61
C PHE A 125 15.90 26.57 3.02
N MET A 126 16.18 26.30 1.73
CA MET A 126 15.80 25.08 1.04
C MET A 126 16.81 23.92 1.16
N LYS A 127 17.97 24.16 1.76
CA LYS A 127 18.95 23.14 2.14
C LYS A 127 18.75 22.74 3.59
#